data_AF-A0A8B2S679-F1
#
_entry.id   AF-A0A8B2S679-F1
#
_cell.length_a   1.000
_cell.length_b   1.000
_cell.length_c   1.000
_cell.angle_alpha   90.00
_cell.angle_beta   90.00
_cell.angle_gamma   90.00
#
_symmetry.space_group_name_H-M   'P 1'
#
loop_
_entity.id
_entity.type
_entity.pdbx_description
1 polymer ?
#
loop_
_entity_poly.entity_id
_entity_poly.type
_entity_poly.pdbx_seq_one_letter_code
_entity_poly.pdbx_strand_id
1 'polypeptide(L)'
;MLMWNDFVEMLGCQKMDERFIHLSQEFNELPKRDESVLGDREYYSFIGSGILFLLDNGIVDQISFYIEADEGFSKFKGDLPLSFGCSESEVIHHFGVPSSSGGAEDALLGYMNRWIKYEEKSYAMHLQFNKNDKLCRVTLMR
;
A
#
# COMPACT_ATOMS: atom_id res chain seq x y z
N MET A 1 -5.06 -5.33 -16.39
CA MET A 1 -5.54 -4.81 -15.08
C MET A 1 -5.12 -5.83 -14.05
N LEU A 2 -4.21 -5.45 -13.16
CA LEU A 2 -3.67 -6.33 -12.14
C LEU A 2 -4.71 -6.61 -11.05
N MET A 3 -4.80 -7.87 -10.67
CA MET A 3 -5.60 -8.37 -9.55
C MET A 3 -4.78 -8.30 -8.26
N TRP A 4 -5.45 -8.39 -7.11
CA TRP A 4 -4.80 -8.41 -5.80
C TRP A 4 -3.64 -9.41 -5.70
N ASN A 5 -3.83 -10.64 -6.19
CA ASN A 5 -2.80 -11.68 -6.14
C ASN A 5 -1.57 -11.34 -6.98
N ASP A 6 -1.72 -10.61 -8.09
CA ASP A 6 -0.58 -10.17 -8.91
C ASP A 6 0.31 -9.21 -8.11
N PHE A 7 -0.27 -8.37 -7.25
CA PHE A 7 0.48 -7.51 -6.35
C PHE A 7 1.17 -8.29 -5.23
N VAL A 8 0.51 -9.30 -4.65
CA VAL A 8 1.13 -10.17 -3.64
C VAL A 8 2.33 -10.91 -4.23
N GLU A 9 2.20 -11.46 -5.44
CA GLU A 9 3.30 -12.14 -6.14
C GLU A 9 4.42 -11.21 -6.59
N MET A 10 4.16 -9.90 -6.61
CA MET A 10 5.13 -8.87 -6.97
C MET A 10 6.03 -8.46 -5.80
N LEU A 11 5.62 -8.74 -4.56
CA LEU A 11 6.52 -8.60 -3.41
C LEU A 11 7.72 -9.55 -3.58
N GLY A 12 8.92 -9.03 -3.36
CA GLY A 12 10.15 -9.78 -3.55
C GLY A 12 10.66 -9.84 -5.00
N CYS A 13 9.91 -9.34 -5.98
CA CYS A 13 10.42 -9.21 -7.35
C CYS A 13 11.55 -8.20 -7.43
N GLN A 14 12.51 -8.46 -8.31
CA GLN A 14 13.57 -7.51 -8.62
C GLN A 14 13.06 -6.45 -9.61
N LYS A 15 13.63 -5.25 -9.56
CA LYS A 15 13.30 -4.17 -10.52
C LYS A 15 13.59 -4.51 -11.98
N MET A 16 14.41 -5.53 -12.22
CA MET A 16 14.74 -6.04 -13.56
C MET A 16 13.85 -7.21 -13.99
N ASP A 17 12.95 -7.68 -13.13
CA ASP A 17 11.99 -8.72 -13.51
C ASP A 17 10.99 -8.14 -14.51
N GLU A 18 10.63 -8.93 -15.52
CA GLU A 18 9.70 -8.51 -16.58
C GLU A 18 8.38 -7.97 -16.00
N ARG A 19 7.86 -8.62 -14.95
CA ARG A 19 6.64 -8.20 -14.25
C ARG A 19 6.72 -6.75 -13.74
N PHE A 20 7.88 -6.35 -13.19
CA PHE A 20 8.08 -4.99 -12.70
C PHE A 20 8.30 -4.00 -13.85
N ILE A 21 9.10 -4.38 -14.85
CA ILE A 21 9.41 -3.53 -16.01
C ILE A 21 8.14 -3.15 -16.78
N HIS A 22 7.16 -4.06 -16.88
CA HIS A 22 5.92 -3.83 -17.62
C HIS A 22 4.85 -3.01 -16.84
N LEU A 23 5.08 -2.63 -15.58
CA LEU A 23 4.10 -1.88 -14.78
C LEU A 23 3.65 -0.57 -15.43
N SER A 24 4.57 0.14 -16.09
CA SER A 24 4.20 1.38 -16.77
C SER A 24 3.22 1.17 -17.93
N GLN A 25 3.30 0.03 -18.60
CA GLN A 25 2.37 -0.34 -19.66
C GLN A 25 1.03 -0.79 -19.07
N GLU A 26 1.06 -1.61 -18.01
CA GLU A 26 -0.15 -2.08 -17.31
C GLU A 26 -0.98 -0.94 -16.72
N PHE A 27 -0.32 0.06 -16.14
CA PHE A 27 -0.99 1.23 -15.57
C PHE A 27 -1.25 2.33 -16.59
N ASN A 28 -0.69 2.23 -17.80
CA ASN A 28 -0.67 3.31 -18.77
C ASN A 28 -0.18 4.64 -18.14
N GLU A 29 0.87 4.54 -17.32
CA GLU A 29 1.42 5.63 -16.52
C GLU A 29 2.93 5.42 -16.32
N LEU A 30 3.72 6.48 -16.44
CA LEU A 30 5.14 6.45 -16.06
C LEU A 30 5.27 6.83 -14.57
N PRO A 31 6.01 6.06 -13.76
CA PRO A 31 6.15 6.38 -12.35
C PRO A 31 7.07 7.59 -12.17
N LYS A 32 6.71 8.46 -11.22
CA LYS A 32 7.67 9.41 -10.66
C LYS A 32 8.63 8.62 -9.76
N ARG A 33 9.91 8.68 -10.09
CA ARG A 33 10.98 8.02 -9.32
C ARG A 33 11.59 8.97 -8.30
N ASP A 34 11.87 8.45 -7.13
CA ASP A 34 12.63 9.11 -6.07
C ASP A 34 13.50 8.09 -5.35
N GLU A 35 14.54 8.56 -4.66
CA GLU A 35 15.49 7.71 -3.95
C GLU A 35 15.74 8.28 -2.56
N SER A 36 15.90 7.39 -1.59
CA SER A 36 16.38 7.81 -0.27
C SER A 36 17.79 8.40 -0.35
N VAL A 37 18.18 9.14 0.69
CA VAL A 37 19.51 9.77 0.78
C VAL A 37 20.66 8.76 0.65
N LEU A 38 20.45 7.52 1.10
CA LEU A 38 21.45 6.46 1.03
C LEU A 38 21.42 5.67 -0.29
N GLY A 39 20.39 5.87 -1.12
CA GLY A 39 20.20 5.16 -2.39
C GLY A 39 19.85 3.68 -2.25
N ASP A 40 19.59 3.20 -1.03
CA ASP A 40 19.18 1.82 -0.75
C ASP A 40 17.67 1.62 -1.00
N ARG A 41 16.89 2.69 -0.79
CA ARG A 41 15.46 2.70 -1.07
C ARG A 41 15.11 3.51 -2.31
N GLU A 42 14.35 2.89 -3.21
CA GLU A 42 13.83 3.50 -4.44
C GLU A 42 12.29 3.54 -4.37
N TYR A 43 11.70 4.68 -4.75
CA TYR A 43 10.26 4.91 -4.71
C TYR A 43 9.74 5.08 -6.14
N TYR A 44 8.75 4.28 -6.52
CA TYR A 44 8.10 4.34 -7.83
C TYR A 44 6.63 4.72 -7.62
N SER A 45 6.34 6.01 -7.82
CA SER A 45 5.03 6.59 -7.56
C SER A 45 4.20 6.66 -8.84
N PHE A 46 3.18 5.82 -8.96
CA PHE A 46 2.14 5.89 -9.99
C PHE A 46 0.99 6.73 -9.44
N ILE A 47 1.19 8.05 -9.46
CA ILE A 47 0.35 9.06 -8.83
C ILE A 47 -1.08 9.02 -9.37
N GLY A 48 -1.25 8.91 -10.69
CA GLY A 48 -2.56 8.82 -11.34
C GLY A 48 -3.29 7.52 -11.04
N SER A 49 -2.55 6.44 -10.85
CA SER A 49 -3.07 5.11 -10.52
C SER A 49 -3.34 4.93 -9.02
N GLY A 50 -2.79 5.79 -8.16
CA GLY A 50 -2.94 5.68 -6.71
C GLY A 50 -2.11 4.55 -6.10
N ILE A 51 -0.93 4.28 -6.67
CA ILE A 51 -0.06 3.17 -6.23
C ILE A 51 1.37 3.66 -6.01
N LEU A 52 1.98 3.26 -4.90
CA LEU A 52 3.39 3.50 -4.60
C LEU A 52 4.09 2.17 -4.38
N PHE A 53 5.18 1.94 -5.11
CA PHE A 53 6.11 0.86 -4.84
C PHE A 53 7.32 1.40 -4.07
N LEU A 54 7.68 0.73 -2.99
CA LEU A 54 8.95 0.91 -2.29
C LEU A 54 9.82 -0.31 -2.58
N LEU A 55 11.00 -0.05 -3.11
CA LEU A 55 12.02 -1.06 -3.31
C LEU A 55 13.11 -0.86 -2.27
N ASP A 56 13.59 -1.97 -1.70
CA ASP A 56 14.78 -2.02 -0.86
C ASP A 56 15.84 -2.85 -1.60
N ASN A 57 17.00 -2.24 -1.87
CA ASN A 57 18.08 -2.84 -2.64
C ASN A 57 17.62 -3.41 -3.99
N GLY A 58 16.72 -2.70 -4.67
CA GLY A 58 16.16 -3.09 -5.97
C GLY A 58 15.13 -4.23 -5.93
N ILE A 59 14.69 -4.64 -4.74
CA ILE A 59 13.66 -5.67 -4.52
C ILE A 59 12.39 -4.98 -4.03
N VAL A 60 11.22 -5.31 -4.58
CA VAL A 60 9.93 -4.78 -4.14
C VAL A 60 9.66 -5.22 -2.69
N ASP A 61 9.74 -4.28 -1.76
CA ASP A 61 9.52 -4.52 -0.34
C ASP A 61 8.10 -4.16 0.08
N GLN A 62 7.55 -3.07 -0.47
CA GLN A 62 6.19 -2.63 -0.15
C GLN A 62 5.44 -2.10 -1.37
N ILE A 63 4.12 -2.28 -1.34
CA ILE A 63 3.18 -1.73 -2.32
C ILE A 63 2.05 -1.07 -1.56
N SER A 64 1.88 0.25 -1.72
CA SER A 64 0.82 1.02 -1.08
C SER A 64 -0.25 1.44 -2.09
N PHE A 65 -1.51 1.29 -1.71
CA PHE A 65 -2.70 1.64 -2.47
C PHE A 65 -3.45 2.77 -1.76
N TYR A 66 -3.68 3.86 -2.47
CA TYR A 66 -4.40 5.03 -1.98
C TYR A 66 -5.90 4.86 -2.23
N ILE A 67 -6.67 4.54 -1.20
CA ILE A 67 -8.11 4.21 -1.30
C ILE A 67 -8.95 5.48 -1.44
N GLU A 68 -8.42 6.60 -0.95
CA GLU A 68 -8.86 7.96 -1.22
C GLU A 68 -7.69 8.78 -1.78
N ALA A 69 -7.99 9.91 -2.42
CA ALA A 69 -6.94 10.80 -2.91
C ALA A 69 -6.26 11.49 -1.71
N ASP A 70 -4.96 11.28 -1.56
CA ASP A 70 -4.16 11.79 -0.45
C ASP A 70 -2.68 11.88 -0.84
N GLU A 71 -1.91 12.76 -0.19
CA GLU A 71 -0.46 12.95 -0.44
C GLU A 71 -0.10 13.21 -1.93
N GLY A 72 -1.06 13.74 -2.70
CA GLY A 72 -0.93 13.99 -4.14
C GLY A 72 -1.30 12.81 -5.04
N PHE A 73 -1.53 11.61 -4.50
CA PHE A 73 -2.02 10.44 -5.23
C PHE A 73 -3.51 10.55 -5.54
N SER A 74 -3.89 10.01 -6.70
CA SER A 74 -5.28 9.74 -7.04
C SER A 74 -5.79 8.50 -6.30
N LYS A 75 -7.11 8.35 -6.27
CA LYS A 75 -7.74 7.13 -5.75
C LYS A 75 -7.45 5.93 -6.66
N PHE A 76 -6.95 4.85 -6.06
CA PHE A 76 -6.82 3.54 -6.66
C PHE A 76 -8.18 2.98 -7.08
N LYS A 77 -8.23 2.38 -8.28
CA LYS A 77 -9.46 1.87 -8.90
C LYS A 77 -9.41 0.37 -9.22
N GLY A 78 -8.34 -0.32 -8.86
CA GLY A 78 -8.24 -1.77 -9.03
C GLY A 78 -8.96 -2.55 -7.93
N ASP A 79 -8.80 -3.86 -7.96
CA ASP A 79 -9.45 -4.75 -7.02
C ASP A 79 -8.68 -4.86 -5.69
N LEU A 80 -9.44 -4.90 -4.60
CA LEU A 80 -8.96 -5.13 -3.24
C LEU A 80 -9.71 -6.32 -2.64
N PRO A 81 -9.14 -7.02 -1.65
CA PRO A 81 -9.83 -8.08 -0.92
C PRO A 81 -10.90 -7.53 0.03
N LEU A 82 -11.29 -6.27 -0.14
CA LEU A 82 -12.12 -5.47 0.74
C LEU A 82 -12.96 -4.48 -0.07
N SER A 83 -14.11 -4.10 0.48
CA SER A 83 -14.87 -2.99 -0.06
C SER A 83 -14.20 -1.65 0.25
N PHE A 84 -14.17 -0.76 -0.74
CA PHE A 84 -13.75 0.63 -0.54
C PHE A 84 -14.62 1.30 0.54
N GLY A 85 -14.00 1.96 1.52
CA GLY A 85 -14.71 2.69 2.56
C GLY A 85 -15.27 1.84 3.71
N CYS A 86 -14.80 0.60 3.88
CA CYS A 86 -15.05 -0.16 5.10
C CYS A 86 -14.40 0.51 6.33
N SER A 87 -14.99 0.29 7.49
CA SER A 87 -14.50 0.70 8.82
C SER A 87 -13.56 -0.34 9.42
N GLU A 88 -12.80 0.05 10.45
CA GLU A 88 -11.94 -0.88 11.20
C GLU A 88 -12.75 -2.09 11.71
N SER A 89 -13.95 -1.84 12.23
CA SER A 89 -14.82 -2.90 12.75
C SER A 89 -15.29 -3.91 11.69
N GLU A 90 -15.60 -3.45 10.48
CA GLU A 90 -15.99 -4.33 9.35
C GLU A 90 -14.81 -5.16 8.87
N VAL A 91 -13.61 -4.60 8.84
CA VAL A 91 -12.38 -5.33 8.49
C VAL A 91 -12.08 -6.41 9.53
N ILE A 92 -12.19 -6.09 10.82
CA ILE A 92 -12.01 -7.07 11.92
C ILE A 92 -13.08 -8.16 11.87
N HIS A 93 -14.33 -7.81 11.52
CA HIS A 93 -15.38 -8.81 11.34
C HIS A 93 -15.06 -9.77 10.18
N HIS A 94 -14.44 -9.28 9.11
CA HIS A 94 -14.12 -10.07 7.92
C HIS A 94 -12.88 -10.94 8.09
N PHE A 95 -11.77 -10.38 8.60
CA PHE A 95 -10.48 -11.06 8.70
C PHE A 95 -10.16 -11.61 10.10
N GLY A 96 -10.98 -11.28 11.10
CA GLY A 96 -10.72 -11.60 12.49
C GLY A 96 -9.75 -10.62 13.16
N VAL A 97 -9.17 -11.05 14.27
CA VAL A 97 -8.34 -10.22 15.15
C VAL A 97 -7.01 -9.87 14.45
N PRO A 98 -6.64 -8.57 14.37
CA PRO A 98 -5.37 -8.17 13.76
C PRO A 98 -4.18 -8.59 14.63
N SER A 99 -3.04 -8.83 14.00
CA SER A 99 -1.79 -9.17 14.69
C SER A 99 -1.19 -7.99 15.46
N SER A 100 -1.43 -6.78 14.96
CA SER A 100 -1.02 -5.53 15.61
C SER A 100 -1.98 -4.41 15.23
N SER A 101 -2.05 -3.38 16.06
CA SER A 101 -2.77 -2.14 15.75
C SER A 101 -2.05 -0.93 16.35
N GLY A 102 -2.38 0.26 15.86
CA GLY A 102 -1.78 1.50 16.31
C GLY A 102 -2.46 2.73 15.74
N GLY A 103 -1.78 3.87 15.85
CA GLY A 103 -2.33 5.19 15.57
C GLY A 103 -3.06 5.74 16.81
N ALA A 104 -2.88 7.02 17.07
CA ALA A 104 -3.50 7.71 18.19
C ALA A 104 -3.37 9.21 17.95
N GLU A 105 -4.15 9.99 18.68
CA GLU A 105 -3.83 11.39 18.88
C GLU A 105 -2.64 11.48 19.83
N ASP A 106 -1.57 12.13 19.38
CA ASP A 106 -0.37 12.39 20.17
C ASP A 106 -0.19 13.89 20.36
N ALA A 107 0.19 14.29 21.58
CA ALA A 107 0.29 15.71 21.94
C ALA A 107 1.39 16.46 21.18
N LEU A 108 2.40 15.77 20.63
CA LEU A 108 3.51 16.36 19.89
C LEU A 108 3.36 16.16 18.39
N LEU A 109 2.91 14.98 17.96
CA LEU A 109 2.84 14.59 16.55
C LEU A 109 1.47 14.85 15.91
N GLY A 110 0.48 15.26 16.72
CA GLY A 110 -0.89 15.47 16.27
C GLY A 110 -1.62 14.16 16.04
N TYR A 111 -2.62 14.20 15.16
CA TYR A 111 -3.42 13.02 14.84
C TYR A 111 -2.69 12.07 13.90
N MET A 112 -2.39 10.86 14.39
CA MET A 112 -1.95 9.75 13.54
C MET A 112 -3.14 8.85 13.23
N ASN A 113 -3.41 8.64 11.94
CA ASN A 113 -4.45 7.73 11.48
C ASN A 113 -4.36 6.36 12.17
N ARG A 114 -5.51 5.85 12.61
CA ARG A 114 -5.65 4.50 13.13
C ARG A 114 -5.23 3.48 12.08
N TRP A 115 -4.58 2.41 12.51
CA TRP A 115 -4.19 1.33 11.62
C TRP A 115 -4.21 -0.03 12.31
N ILE A 116 -4.41 -1.07 11.50
CA ILE A 116 -4.31 -2.47 11.91
C ILE A 116 -3.44 -3.24 10.91
N LYS A 117 -2.80 -4.30 11.39
CA LYS A 117 -1.91 -5.16 10.61
C LYS A 117 -2.39 -6.61 10.71
N TYR A 118 -2.32 -7.33 9.60
CA TYR A 118 -2.47 -8.77 9.52
C TYR A 118 -1.16 -9.36 8.99
N GLU A 119 -0.64 -10.38 9.68
CA GLU A 119 0.49 -11.18 9.20
C GLU A 119 -0.08 -12.41 8.47
N GLU A 120 0.19 -12.50 7.18
CA GLU A 120 -0.06 -13.69 6.39
C GLU A 120 1.23 -14.50 6.28
N LYS A 121 1.15 -15.73 5.76
CA LYS A 121 2.32 -16.62 5.68
C LYS A 121 3.47 -16.07 4.84
N SER A 122 3.20 -15.22 3.86
CA SER A 122 4.16 -14.76 2.86
C SER A 122 4.22 -13.25 2.68
N TYR A 123 3.41 -12.50 3.43
CA TYR A 123 3.37 -11.04 3.40
C TYR A 123 2.62 -10.51 4.62
N ALA A 124 2.73 -9.21 4.86
CA ALA A 124 1.88 -8.50 5.79
C ALA A 124 0.95 -7.52 5.06
N MET A 125 -0.28 -7.42 5.54
CA MET A 125 -1.26 -6.43 5.09
C MET A 125 -1.48 -5.40 6.18
N HIS A 126 -1.17 -4.16 5.89
CA HIS A 126 -1.40 -3.02 6.77
C HIS A 126 -2.53 -2.16 6.23
N LEU A 127 -3.52 -1.88 7.07
CA LEU A 127 -4.72 -1.12 6.73
C LEU A 127 -4.79 0.11 7.60
N GLN A 128 -4.96 1.27 6.97
CA GLN A 128 -5.05 2.54 7.64
C GLN A 128 -6.42 3.17 7.43
N PHE A 129 -6.95 3.76 8.49
CA PHE A 129 -8.27 4.39 8.54
C PHE A 129 -8.11 5.88 8.81
N ASN A 130 -8.85 6.70 8.06
CA ASN A 130 -8.89 8.13 8.29
C ASN A 130 -9.68 8.48 9.55
N LYS A 131 -9.75 9.77 9.90
CA LYS A 131 -10.45 10.28 11.09
C LYS A 131 -11.95 9.96 11.18
N ASN A 132 -12.56 9.53 10.07
CA ASN A 132 -13.98 9.14 10.02
C ASN A 132 -14.17 7.61 10.08
N ASP A 133 -13.13 6.86 10.47
CA ASP A 133 -13.12 5.40 10.50
C ASP A 133 -13.45 4.79 9.12
N LYS A 134 -12.76 5.30 8.10
CA LYS A 134 -12.85 4.80 6.72
C LYS A 134 -11.49 4.44 6.19
N LEU A 135 -11.39 3.24 5.62
CA LEU A 135 -10.17 2.74 4.99
C LEU A 135 -9.67 3.75 3.95
N CYS A 136 -8.48 4.28 4.16
CA CYS A 136 -7.86 5.31 3.32
C CYS A 136 -6.59 4.83 2.62
N ARG A 137 -5.87 3.86 3.20
CA ARG A 137 -4.65 3.30 2.62
C ARG A 137 -4.51 1.83 2.97
N VAL A 138 -4.08 1.04 1.99
CA VAL A 138 -3.71 -0.37 2.16
C VAL A 138 -2.26 -0.53 1.74
N THR A 139 -1.46 -1.24 2.52
CA THR A 139 -0.06 -1.50 2.19
C THR A 139 0.23 -2.99 2.32
N LEU A 140 0.74 -3.58 1.25
CA LEU A 140 1.35 -4.89 1.23
C LEU A 140 2.84 -4.74 1.57
N MET A 141 3.36 -5.60 2.44
CA MET A 141 4.76 -5.60 2.86
C MET A 141 5.28 -7.04 2.84
N ARG A 142 6.55 -7.22 2.46
CA ARG A 142 7.20 -8.53 2.49
C ARG A 142 7.44 -9.03 3.92
#